data_AF-A0A316GI69-F1
#
_entry.id   AF-A0A316GI69-F1
#
_cell.length_a   1.000
_cell.length_b   1.000
_cell.length_c   1.000
_cell.angle_alpha   90.00
_cell.angle_beta   90.00
_cell.angle_gamma   90.00
#
_symmetry.space_group_name_H-M   'P 1'
#
loop_
_entity.id
_entity.type
_entity.pdbx_description
1 polymer ?
#
loop_
_entity_poly.entity_id
_entity_poly.type
_entity_poly.pdbx_seq_one_letter_code
_entity_poly.pdbx_strand_id
1 'polypeptide(L)'
;MSRLIEDDHDSIVDEAAPNPLISRALDGVVSFISLFAHATWIILIGIILTNVVMRYFLGGSIVALEELQWHLYAFGFMVGLSYTLVHDQHVRVDVLAEHWNKRRRAKIEIFAMLVLVIPFAGVILFDSFDFIEFSLRLNERSRSPGGLPYRWILKSVIPLAMGLLILAALARTARMISLLRISR
;
A
#
# COMPACT_ATOMS: atom_id res chain seq x y z
N MET A 1 -10.99 19.69 20.36
CA MET A 1 -10.18 19.54 21.60
C MET A 1 -9.65 18.11 21.76
N SER A 2 -10.37 17.06 21.32
CA SER A 2 -9.89 15.66 21.37
C SER A 2 -8.75 15.34 20.40
N ARG A 3 -8.80 15.82 19.14
CA ARG A 3 -7.73 15.60 18.13
C ARG A 3 -6.32 16.08 18.55
N LEU A 4 -6.21 17.07 19.43
CA LEU A 4 -4.92 17.62 19.88
C LEU A 4 -4.25 16.76 20.96
N ILE A 5 -5.01 15.89 21.65
CA ILE A 5 -4.50 14.93 22.64
C ILE A 5 -4.16 13.59 21.95
N GLU A 6 -4.86 13.30 20.84
CA GLU A 6 -4.75 12.08 20.04
C GLU A 6 -3.43 11.99 19.26
N ASP A 7 -3.03 13.08 18.58
CA ASP A 7 -1.71 13.20 17.94
C ASP A 7 -0.57 13.10 18.95
N ASP A 8 -0.78 13.57 20.19
CA ASP A 8 0.24 13.55 21.25
C ASP A 8 0.50 12.10 21.70
N HIS A 9 -0.53 11.27 21.88
CA HIS A 9 -0.32 9.92 22.40
C HIS A 9 0.28 8.92 21.38
N ASP A 10 -0.03 9.09 20.10
CA ASP A 10 0.49 8.30 18.97
C ASP A 10 1.92 8.70 18.60
N SER A 11 2.20 10.01 18.53
CA SER A 11 3.55 10.52 18.35
C SER A 11 4.47 10.07 19.49
N ILE A 12 3.99 10.04 20.73
CA ILE A 12 4.76 9.56 21.89
C ILE A 12 5.11 8.06 21.79
N VAL A 13 4.35 7.22 21.08
CA VAL A 13 4.69 5.79 20.88
C VAL A 13 5.71 5.64 19.77
N ASP A 14 5.53 6.34 18.64
CA ASP A 14 6.46 6.28 17.51
C ASP A 14 7.79 6.99 17.80
N GLU A 15 7.79 8.06 18.60
CA GLU A 15 8.99 8.76 19.05
C GLU A 15 9.74 7.96 20.12
N ALA A 16 9.02 7.21 20.97
CA ALA A 16 9.63 6.31 21.95
C ALA A 16 10.05 4.95 21.36
N ALA A 17 9.55 4.57 20.18
CA ALA A 17 9.89 3.32 19.52
C ALA A 17 11.33 3.38 18.97
N PRO A 18 12.23 2.51 19.43
CA PRO A 18 13.57 2.45 18.87
C PRO A 18 13.47 2.01 17.42
N ASN A 19 14.17 2.72 16.53
CA ASN A 19 14.28 2.37 15.13
C ASN A 19 15.48 1.44 14.89
N PRO A 20 15.32 0.09 14.95
CA PRO A 20 16.41 -0.82 14.64
C PRO A 20 16.85 -0.62 13.18
N LEU A 21 18.14 -0.84 12.91
CA LEU A 21 18.71 -0.68 11.57
C LEU A 21 17.93 -1.47 10.49
N ILE A 22 17.43 -2.65 10.85
CA ILE A 22 16.62 -3.50 9.98
C ILE A 22 15.32 -2.81 9.56
N SER A 23 14.61 -2.18 10.50
CA SER A 23 13.39 -1.43 10.18
C SER A 23 13.69 -0.29 9.22
N ARG A 24 14.73 0.51 9.50
CA ARG A 24 15.08 1.68 8.68
C ARG A 24 15.43 1.28 7.24
N ALA A 25 16.14 0.16 7.07
CA ALA A 25 16.45 -0.37 5.74
C ALA A 25 15.17 -0.78 4.99
N LEU A 26 14.26 -1.51 5.66
CA LEU A 26 12.99 -1.94 5.07
C LEU A 26 12.08 -0.75 4.73
N ASP A 27 11.94 0.20 5.65
CA ASP A 27 11.17 1.43 5.46
C ASP A 27 11.73 2.25 4.28
N GLY A 28 13.07 2.28 4.13
CA GLY A 28 13.74 2.93 3.01
C GLY A 28 13.42 2.29 1.66
N VAL A 29 13.42 0.95 1.57
CA VAL A 29 13.03 0.23 0.35
C VAL A 29 11.57 0.51 -0.01
N VAL A 30 10.66 0.43 0.95
CA VAL A 30 9.23 0.70 0.73
C VAL A 30 9.03 2.15 0.29
N SER A 31 9.69 3.11 0.94
CA SER A 31 9.57 4.53 0.61
C SER A 31 10.11 4.87 -0.77
N PHE A 32 11.24 4.26 -1.16
CA PHE A 32 11.81 4.44 -2.49
C PHE A 32 10.86 3.94 -3.59
N ILE A 33 10.28 2.75 -3.43
CA ILE A 33 9.34 2.20 -4.42
C ILE A 33 8.04 3.00 -4.43
N SER A 34 7.60 3.48 -3.27
CA SER A 34 6.42 4.33 -3.15
C SER A 34 6.58 5.67 -3.84
N LEU A 35 7.79 6.19 -4.06
CA LEU A 35 8.01 7.42 -4.82
C LEU A 35 7.44 7.31 -6.25
N PHE A 36 7.62 6.16 -6.90
CA PHE A 36 7.05 5.90 -8.22
C PHE A 36 5.52 5.84 -8.19
N ALA A 37 4.94 5.30 -7.11
CA ALA A 37 3.50 5.31 -6.89
C ALA A 37 2.96 6.74 -6.71
N HIS A 38 3.68 7.62 -6.02
CA HIS A 38 3.28 9.03 -5.90
C HIS A 38 3.33 9.77 -7.23
N ALA A 39 4.38 9.55 -8.03
CA ALA A 39 4.49 10.12 -9.37
C ALA A 39 3.34 9.68 -10.29
N THR A 40 2.81 8.47 -10.08
CA THR A 40 1.68 7.94 -10.84
C THR A 40 0.43 8.80 -10.70
N TRP A 41 0.19 9.46 -9.56
CA TRP A 41 -0.96 10.36 -9.38
C TRP A 41 -0.92 11.56 -10.31
N ILE A 42 0.26 12.16 -10.51
CA ILE A 42 0.44 13.29 -11.42
C ILE A 42 0.17 12.84 -12.86
N ILE A 43 0.70 11.67 -13.24
CA ILE A 43 0.48 11.07 -14.56
C ILE A 43 -1.01 10.76 -14.78
N LEU A 44 -1.68 10.19 -13.76
CA LEU A 44 -3.10 9.87 -13.79
C LEU A 44 -3.95 11.12 -14.03
N ILE A 45 -3.67 12.22 -13.32
CA ILE A 45 -4.36 13.51 -13.54
C ILE A 45 -4.16 13.97 -14.98
N GLY A 46 -2.93 13.91 -15.51
CA GLY A 46 -2.65 14.27 -16.90
C GLY A 46 -3.46 13.44 -17.91
N ILE A 47 -3.58 12.13 -17.69
CA ILE A 47 -4.37 11.24 -18.55
C ILE A 47 -5.86 11.55 -18.46
N ILE A 48 -6.39 11.78 -17.25
CA ILE A 48 -7.80 12.14 -17.04
C ILE A 48 -8.10 13.44 -17.78
N LEU A 49 -7.29 14.48 -17.58
CA LEU A 49 -7.46 15.77 -18.25
C LEU A 49 -7.41 15.62 -19.76
N THR A 50 -6.46 14.83 -20.27
CA THR A 50 -6.36 14.54 -21.71
C THR A 50 -7.63 13.85 -22.22
N ASN A 51 -8.14 12.84 -21.51
CA ASN A 51 -9.35 12.14 -21.91
C ASN A 51 -10.59 13.03 -21.86
N VAL A 52 -10.69 13.90 -20.85
CA VAL A 52 -11.76 14.91 -20.72
C VAL A 52 -11.69 15.89 -21.89
N VAL A 53 -10.50 16.41 -22.21
CA VAL A 53 -10.33 17.34 -23.34
C VAL A 53 -10.75 16.67 -24.65
N MET A 54 -10.29 15.45 -24.93
CA MET A 54 -10.72 14.75 -26.14
C MET A 54 -12.22 14.52 -26.20
N ARG A 55 -12.82 14.11 -25.08
CA ARG A 55 -14.24 13.81 -24.99
C ARG A 55 -15.11 15.04 -25.29
N TYR A 56 -14.75 16.21 -24.77
CA TYR A 56 -15.55 17.41 -24.92
C TYR A 56 -15.19 18.27 -26.14
N PHE A 57 -13.92 18.33 -26.53
CA PHE A 57 -13.45 19.20 -27.62
C PHE A 57 -13.25 18.46 -28.95
N LEU A 58 -12.93 17.16 -28.92
CA LEU A 58 -12.67 16.34 -30.11
C LEU A 58 -13.78 15.32 -30.39
N GLY A 59 -14.83 15.29 -29.57
CA GLY A 59 -16.03 14.47 -29.78
C GLY A 59 -15.83 12.96 -29.59
N GLY A 60 -14.73 12.52 -28.97
CA GLY A 60 -14.45 11.10 -28.74
C GLY A 60 -13.53 10.86 -27.55
N SER A 61 -13.63 9.67 -26.92
CA SER A 61 -12.69 9.23 -25.88
C SER A 61 -11.86 8.04 -26.37
N ILE A 62 -10.64 7.92 -25.86
CA ILE A 62 -9.75 6.80 -26.19
C ILE A 62 -9.91 5.73 -25.11
N VAL A 63 -10.46 4.58 -25.49
CA VAL A 63 -10.67 3.43 -24.59
C VAL A 63 -9.37 3.01 -23.90
N ALA A 64 -8.23 3.01 -24.61
CA ALA A 64 -6.93 2.73 -23.99
C ALA A 64 -6.56 3.69 -22.86
N LEU A 65 -6.90 4.99 -22.95
CA LEU A 65 -6.63 5.95 -21.88
C LEU A 65 -7.56 5.75 -20.68
N GLU A 66 -8.82 5.41 -20.93
CA GLU A 66 -9.75 5.03 -19.87
C GLU A 66 -9.28 3.78 -19.14
N GLU A 67 -8.75 2.81 -19.89
CA GLU A 67 -8.18 1.62 -19.27
C GLU A 67 -6.93 1.92 -18.47
N LEU A 68 -6.04 2.75 -19.02
CA LEU A 68 -4.82 3.16 -18.34
C LEU A 68 -5.10 3.90 -17.03
N GLN A 69 -6.20 4.66 -16.95
CA GLN A 69 -6.59 5.35 -15.72
C GLN A 69 -6.80 4.38 -14.55
N TRP A 70 -7.61 3.33 -14.74
CA TRP A 70 -7.85 2.38 -13.65
C TRP A 70 -6.65 1.48 -13.37
N HIS A 71 -5.78 1.22 -14.36
CA HIS A 71 -4.50 0.53 -14.13
C HIS A 71 -3.56 1.33 -13.24
N LEU A 72 -3.38 2.62 -13.55
CA LEU A 72 -2.52 3.53 -12.77
C LEU A 72 -3.10 3.80 -11.39
N TYR A 73 -4.42 3.95 -11.29
CA TYR A 73 -5.11 4.07 -10.01
C TYR A 73 -4.84 2.84 -9.13
N ALA A 74 -5.06 1.64 -9.66
CA ALA A 74 -4.79 0.40 -8.93
C ALA A 74 -3.32 0.30 -8.51
N PHE A 75 -2.37 0.62 -9.39
CA PHE A 75 -0.94 0.64 -9.03
C PHE A 75 -0.63 1.60 -7.88
N GLY A 76 -1.08 2.85 -7.99
CA GLY A 76 -0.86 3.86 -6.95
C GLY A 76 -1.47 3.43 -5.61
N PHE A 77 -2.68 2.90 -5.62
CA PHE A 77 -3.38 2.44 -4.41
C PHE A 77 -2.68 1.24 -3.76
N MET A 78 -2.37 0.21 -4.56
CA MET A 78 -1.80 -1.03 -4.04
C MET A 78 -0.43 -0.81 -3.41
N VAL A 79 0.44 -0.03 -4.04
CA VAL A 79 1.74 0.33 -3.45
C VAL A 79 1.55 1.28 -2.26
N GLY A 80 0.60 2.21 -2.34
CA GLY A 80 0.27 3.15 -1.26
C GLY A 80 -0.14 2.48 0.06
N LEU A 81 -0.74 1.28 0.02
CA LEU A 81 -1.05 0.51 1.24
C LEU A 81 0.21 0.21 2.07
N SER A 82 1.30 -0.17 1.41
CA SER A 82 2.57 -0.43 2.12
C SER A 82 3.19 0.85 2.68
N TYR A 83 3.09 1.96 1.94
CA TYR A 83 3.59 3.27 2.36
C TYR A 83 2.86 3.78 3.62
N THR A 84 1.54 3.71 3.63
CA THR A 84 0.70 4.13 4.76
C THR A 84 0.96 3.29 6.01
N LEU A 85 1.28 1.99 5.86
CA LEU A 85 1.68 1.14 6.98
C LEU A 85 3.03 1.56 7.58
N VAL A 86 4.01 1.92 6.74
CA VAL A 86 5.32 2.41 7.21
C VAL A 86 5.19 3.72 7.97
N HIS A 87 4.40 4.67 7.44
CA HIS A 87 4.23 6.02 7.99
C HIS A 87 3.11 6.13 9.03
N ASP A 88 2.50 5.01 9.41
CA ASP A 88 1.38 4.94 10.33
C ASP A 88 0.16 5.80 9.96
N GLN A 89 -0.05 6.02 8.67
CA GLN A 89 -1.16 6.83 8.14
C GLN A 89 -2.39 5.99 7.79
N HIS A 90 -2.47 4.77 8.31
CA HIS A 90 -3.66 3.94 8.15
C HIS A 90 -4.72 4.36 9.17
N VAL A 91 -6.00 4.33 8.77
CA VAL A 91 -7.09 4.63 9.67
C VAL A 91 -7.13 3.57 10.76
N ARG A 92 -6.78 3.95 11.98
CA ARG A 92 -6.90 3.11 13.18
C ARG A 92 -8.32 3.26 13.73
N VAL A 93 -8.80 2.23 14.41
CA VAL A 93 -10.09 2.30 15.12
C VAL A 93 -9.82 2.92 16.49
N ASP A 94 -9.78 4.25 16.52
CA ASP A 94 -9.22 5.03 17.63
C ASP A 94 -10.00 4.84 18.94
N VAL A 95 -11.31 4.56 18.85
CA VAL A 95 -12.19 4.34 20.02
C VAL A 95 -11.76 3.16 20.91
N LEU A 96 -11.14 2.13 20.32
CA LEU A 96 -10.67 0.96 21.09
C LEU A 96 -9.28 1.18 21.70
N ALA A 97 -8.47 2.04 21.09
CA ALA A 97 -7.07 2.25 21.45
C ALA A 97 -6.89 3.27 22.59
N GLU A 98 -7.86 4.16 22.81
CA GLU A 98 -7.80 5.28 23.77
C GLU A 98 -7.52 4.84 25.23
N HIS A 99 -7.88 3.62 25.60
CA HIS A 99 -7.74 3.10 26.96
C HIS A 99 -6.56 2.14 27.15
N TRP A 100 -5.70 1.97 26.14
CA TRP A 100 -4.64 0.96 26.17
C TRP A 100 -3.27 1.55 26.54
N ASN A 101 -2.65 1.00 27.59
CA ASN A 101 -1.25 1.30 27.90
C ASN A 101 -0.34 0.94 26.71
N LYS A 102 0.76 1.67 26.51
CA LYS A 102 1.76 1.48 25.43
C LYS A 102 2.14 0.02 25.18
N ARG A 103 2.32 -0.78 26.25
CA ARG A 103 2.66 -2.21 26.15
C ARG A 103 1.52 -3.07 25.59
N ARG A 104 0.26 -2.78 25.93
CA ARG A 104 -0.90 -3.53 25.40
C ARG A 104 -1.07 -3.24 23.92
N ARG A 105 -0.95 -1.97 23.53
CA ARG A 105 -0.99 -1.55 22.12
C ARG A 105 0.08 -2.25 21.29
N ALA A 106 1.34 -2.22 21.71
CA ALA A 106 2.43 -2.88 20.99
C ALA A 106 2.21 -4.39 20.82
N LYS A 107 1.65 -5.08 21.82
CA LYS A 107 1.31 -6.51 21.70
C LYS A 107 0.19 -6.76 20.69
N ILE A 108 -0.86 -5.94 20.71
CA ILE A 108 -2.00 -6.06 19.80
C ILE A 108 -1.56 -5.76 18.37
N GLU A 109 -0.69 -4.78 18.19
CA GLU A 109 -0.15 -4.39 16.90
C GLU A 109 0.75 -5.49 16.30
N ILE A 110 1.62 -6.10 17.10
CA ILE A 110 2.40 -7.28 16.70
C ILE A 110 1.47 -8.44 16.32
N PHE A 111 0.44 -8.69 17.12
CA PHE A 111 -0.53 -9.75 16.84
C PHE A 111 -1.27 -9.49 15.52
N ALA A 112 -1.75 -8.27 15.29
CA ALA A 112 -2.42 -7.89 14.05
C ALA A 112 -1.51 -8.05 12.84
N MET A 113 -0.22 -7.68 12.94
CA MET A 113 0.73 -7.85 11.84
C MET A 113 1.00 -9.32 11.53
N LEU A 114 1.27 -10.13 12.55
CA LEU A 114 1.65 -11.53 12.38
C LEU A 114 0.49 -12.46 12.04
N VAL A 115 -0.72 -12.17 12.53
CA VAL A 115 -1.87 -13.07 12.40
C VAL A 115 -2.85 -12.60 11.33
N LEU A 116 -2.94 -11.29 11.08
CA LEU A 116 -3.86 -10.73 10.10
C LEU A 116 -3.13 -10.29 8.83
N VAL A 117 -2.23 -9.31 8.93
CA VAL A 117 -1.65 -8.65 7.74
C VAL A 117 -0.74 -9.58 6.96
N ILE A 118 0.26 -10.20 7.61
CA ILE A 118 1.24 -11.05 6.94
C ILE A 118 0.61 -12.30 6.33
N PRO A 119 -0.27 -13.06 7.03
CA PRO A 119 -0.91 -14.23 6.44
C PRO A 119 -1.84 -13.86 5.29
N PHE A 120 -2.64 -12.80 5.44
CA PHE A 120 -3.52 -12.31 4.38
C PHE A 120 -2.74 -11.90 3.13
N ALA A 121 -1.71 -11.06 3.29
CA ALA A 121 -0.86 -10.65 2.19
C ALA A 121 -0.09 -11.83 1.59
N GLY A 122 0.31 -12.81 2.41
CA GLY A 122 1.00 -14.02 1.99
C GLY A 122 0.15 -14.92 1.11
N VAL A 123 -1.13 -15.13 1.44
CA VAL A 123 -2.07 -15.91 0.61
C VAL A 123 -2.26 -15.22 -0.74
N ILE A 124 -2.52 -13.91 -0.75
CA ILE A 124 -2.70 -13.17 -2.01
C ILE A 124 -1.42 -13.19 -2.84
N LEU A 125 -0.25 -13.03 -2.20
CA LEU A 125 1.03 -13.09 -2.87
C LEU A 125 1.24 -14.45 -3.55
N PHE A 126 0.95 -15.54 -2.84
CA PHE A 126 1.07 -16.90 -3.37
C PHE A 126 0.16 -17.12 -4.59
N ASP A 127 -1.15 -16.84 -4.45
CA ASP A 127 -2.12 -17.04 -5.52
C ASP A 127 -1.90 -16.09 -6.72
N SER A 128 -1.26 -14.94 -6.49
CA SER A 128 -1.00 -13.96 -7.55
C SER A 128 -0.05 -14.48 -8.62
N PHE A 129 0.87 -15.39 -8.30
CA PHE A 129 1.79 -15.96 -9.28
C PHE A 129 1.05 -16.81 -10.32
N ASP A 130 0.18 -17.71 -9.86
CA ASP A 130 -0.68 -18.52 -10.74
C ASP A 130 -1.59 -17.62 -11.59
N PHE A 131 -2.10 -16.54 -11.00
CA PHE A 131 -2.95 -15.58 -11.69
C PHE A 131 -2.22 -14.83 -12.81
N ILE A 132 -0.95 -14.49 -12.62
CA ILE A 132 -0.09 -13.86 -13.63
C ILE A 132 0.26 -14.86 -14.71
N GLU A 133 0.67 -16.08 -14.33
CA GLU A 133 1.06 -17.11 -15.28
C GLU A 133 -0.11 -17.47 -16.21
N PHE A 134 -1.31 -17.63 -15.66
CA PHE A 134 -2.52 -17.85 -16.45
C PHE A 134 -2.78 -16.72 -17.45
N SER A 135 -2.61 -15.46 -17.03
CA SER A 135 -2.77 -14.28 -17.89
C SER A 135 -1.72 -14.21 -19.01
N LEU A 136 -0.48 -14.59 -18.71
CA LEU A 136 0.61 -14.65 -19.69
C LEU A 136 0.36 -15.74 -20.74
N ARG A 137 -0.03 -16.95 -20.31
CA ARG A 137 -0.34 -18.07 -21.23
C ARG A 137 -1.47 -17.73 -22.19
N LEU A 138 -2.48 -17.00 -21.72
CA LEU A 138 -3.61 -16.56 -22.55
C LEU A 138 -3.33 -15.30 -23.36
N ASN A 139 -2.13 -14.71 -23.23
CA ASN A 139 -1.78 -13.40 -23.78
C ASN A 139 -2.92 -12.38 -23.58
N GLU A 140 -3.37 -12.27 -22.33
CA GLU A 140 -4.64 -11.62 -22.00
C GLU A 140 -4.65 -10.14 -22.44
N ARG A 141 -5.61 -9.82 -23.30
CA ARG A 141 -5.85 -8.47 -23.81
C ARG A 141 -7.19 -7.93 -23.32
N SER A 142 -7.37 -6.63 -23.44
CA SER A 142 -8.68 -6.06 -23.22
C SER A 142 -9.73 -6.62 -24.17
N ARG A 143 -10.93 -6.87 -23.62
CA ARG A 143 -12.11 -7.27 -24.39
C ARG A 143 -12.73 -6.09 -25.14
N SER A 144 -12.37 -4.86 -24.78
CA SER A 144 -12.88 -3.65 -25.41
C SER A 144 -12.14 -3.37 -26.72
N PRO A 145 -12.84 -2.96 -27.81
CA PRO A 145 -12.19 -2.48 -29.02
C PRO A 145 -11.26 -1.31 -28.71
N GLY A 146 -9.97 -1.43 -29.05
CA GLY A 146 -8.96 -0.40 -28.76
C GLY A 146 -8.51 -0.31 -27.30
N GLY A 147 -8.78 -1.33 -26.47
CA GLY A 147 -8.27 -1.42 -25.09
C GLY A 147 -6.82 -1.89 -25.00
N LEU A 148 -6.30 -1.98 -23.77
CA LEU A 148 -4.88 -2.25 -23.54
C LEU A 148 -4.48 -3.69 -23.91
N PRO A 149 -3.31 -3.88 -24.57
CA PRO A 149 -2.89 -5.19 -25.08
C PRO A 149 -2.23 -6.10 -24.04
N TYR A 150 -1.78 -5.59 -22.89
CA TYR A 150 -0.96 -6.34 -21.93
C TYR A 150 -1.53 -6.29 -20.51
N ARG A 151 -2.65 -6.99 -20.26
CA ARG A 151 -3.30 -6.97 -18.94
C ARG A 151 -2.49 -7.65 -17.83
N TRP A 152 -1.58 -8.53 -18.20
CA TRP A 152 -0.69 -9.21 -17.25
C TRP A 152 0.19 -8.22 -16.48
N ILE A 153 0.50 -7.03 -17.04
CA ILE A 153 1.28 -5.98 -16.37
C ILE A 153 0.56 -5.55 -15.08
N LEU A 154 -0.74 -5.32 -15.12
CA LEU A 154 -1.48 -4.96 -13.92
C LEU A 154 -1.49 -6.07 -12.88
N LYS A 155 -1.65 -7.31 -13.33
CA LYS A 155 -1.64 -8.47 -12.43
C LYS A 155 -0.29 -8.63 -11.74
N SER A 156 0.81 -8.27 -12.41
CA SER A 156 2.16 -8.27 -11.82
C SER A 156 2.36 -7.23 -10.72
N VAL A 157 1.50 -6.21 -10.64
CA VAL A 157 1.51 -5.26 -9.53
C VAL A 157 1.06 -5.90 -8.23
N ILE A 158 0.21 -6.94 -8.30
CA ILE A 158 -0.32 -7.64 -7.12
C ILE A 158 0.80 -8.22 -6.25
N PRO A 159 1.70 -9.10 -6.76
CA PRO A 159 2.79 -9.63 -5.94
C PRO A 159 3.76 -8.55 -5.46
N LEU A 160 4.01 -7.53 -6.28
CA LEU A 160 4.86 -6.40 -5.89
C LEU A 160 4.28 -5.70 -4.66
N ALA A 161 3.01 -5.31 -4.71
CA ALA A 161 2.36 -4.59 -3.62
C ALA A 161 2.21 -5.44 -2.36
N MET A 162 1.83 -6.72 -2.49
CA MET A 162 1.73 -7.62 -1.34
C MET A 162 3.09 -7.90 -0.71
N GLY A 163 4.14 -8.07 -1.53
CA GLY A 163 5.51 -8.19 -1.05
C GLY A 163 5.95 -6.96 -0.26
N LEU A 164 5.67 -5.75 -0.76
CA LEU A 164 5.96 -4.50 -0.05
C LEU A 164 5.17 -4.37 1.26
N LEU A 165 3.90 -4.79 1.26
CA LEU A 165 3.07 -4.77 2.45
C LEU A 165 3.60 -5.71 3.54
N ILE A 166 4.09 -6.90 3.17
CA ILE A 166 4.76 -7.84 4.09
C ILE A 166 6.04 -7.21 4.65
N LEU A 167 6.88 -6.59 3.80
CA LEU A 167 8.10 -5.91 4.26
C LEU A 167 7.79 -4.78 5.24
N ALA A 168 6.78 -3.95 4.94
CA ALA A 168 6.31 -2.90 5.82
C ALA A 168 5.80 -3.45 7.17
N ALA A 169 5.01 -4.53 7.14
CA ALA A 169 4.50 -5.20 8.34
C ALA A 169 5.63 -5.79 9.19
N LEU A 170 6.67 -6.37 8.58
CA LEU A 170 7.84 -6.88 9.28
C LEU A 170 8.65 -5.76 9.94
N ALA A 171 8.86 -4.64 9.23
CA ALA A 171 9.54 -3.46 9.76
C ALA A 171 8.82 -2.91 10.99
N ARG A 172 7.49 -2.76 10.88
CA ARG A 172 6.64 -2.28 11.98
C ARG A 172 6.61 -3.26 13.16
N THR A 173 6.55 -4.57 12.91
CA THR A 173 6.65 -5.60 13.95
C THR A 173 7.98 -5.51 14.70
N ALA A 174 9.09 -5.30 13.98
CA ALA A 174 10.41 -5.16 14.60
C ALA A 174 10.51 -3.93 15.52
N ARG A 175 9.90 -2.79 15.14
CA ARG A 175 9.79 -1.59 16.00
C ARG A 175 8.96 -1.84 17.26
N MET A 176 7.86 -2.57 17.14
CA MET A 176 7.02 -2.87 18.31
C MET A 176 7.72 -3.85 19.28
N ILE A 177 8.50 -4.80 18.76
CA ILE A 177 9.30 -5.71 19.59
C ILE A 177 10.40 -4.96 20.35
N SER A 178 11.11 -4.02 19.69
CA SER A 178 12.15 -3.21 20.34
C SER A 178 11.55 -2.35 21.46
N LEU A 179 10.38 -1.75 21.23
CA LEU A 179 9.65 -0.97 22.23
C LEU A 179 9.27 -1.82 23.46
N LEU A 180 8.79 -3.05 23.26
CA LEU A 180 8.47 -3.96 24.37
C LEU A 180 9.70 -4.40 25.18
N ARG A 181 10.87 -4.47 24.53
CA ARG A 181 12.13 -4.84 25.20
C ARG A 181 12.65 -3.72 26.11
N ILE A 182 12.58 -2.47 25.66
CA ILE A 182 13.06 -1.31 26.44
C ILE A 182 12.09 -0.95 27.56
N SER A 183 10.80 -1.17 27.36
CA SER A 183 9.81 -0.85 28.38
C SER A 183 9.94 -1.70 29.66
N ARG A 184 10.73 -2.78 29.68
CA ARG A 184 10.96 -3.63 30.87
C ARG A 184 11.76 -2.92 31.95
#